data_AF-A0A2E0S2G6-F1
#
_entry.id   AF-A0A2E0S2G6-F1
#
_cell.length_a   1.000
_cell.length_b   1.000
_cell.length_c   1.000
_cell.angle_alpha   90.00
_cell.angle_beta   90.00
_cell.angle_gamma   90.00
#
_symmetry.space_group_name_H-M   'P 1'
#
loop_
_entity.id
_entity.type
_entity.pdbx_description
1 polymer ?
#
loop_
_entity_poly.entity_id
_entity_poly.type
_entity_poly.pdbx_seq_one_letter_code
_entity_poly.pdbx_strand_id
1 'polypeptide(L)' 'EESLDALEKDTVFADMLGEEFVKAYTTMRWNEVTRFRSHITDWEKQEYLEIY' A
#
# COMPACT_ATOMS: atom_id res chain seq x y z
N GLU A 1 -4.05 -1.30 1.24
CA GLU A 1 -3.87 -2.76 1.04
C GLU A 1 -5.06 -3.30 0.27
N GLU A 2 -6.28 -3.27 0.84
CA GLU A 2 -7.51 -3.69 0.15
C GLU A 2 -7.70 -3.08 -1.26
N SER A 3 -7.46 -1.79 -1.43
CA SER A 3 -7.58 -1.15 -2.74
C SER A 3 -6.53 -1.61 -3.75
N LEU A 4 -5.33 -2.00 -3.29
CA LEU A 4 -4.28 -2.55 -4.16
C LEU A 4 -4.65 -3.99 -4.56
N ASP A 5 -5.12 -4.79 -3.61
CA ASP A 5 -5.63 -6.14 -3.88
C ASP A 5 -6.80 -6.13 -4.86
N ALA A 6 -7.69 -5.12 -4.77
CA ALA A 6 -8.79 -4.95 -5.71
C ALA A 6 -8.29 -4.59 -7.11
N LEU A 7 -7.35 -3.65 -7.21
CA LEU A 7 -6.80 -3.21 -8.50
C LEU A 7 -6.04 -4.33 -9.22
N GLU A 8 -5.30 -5.18 -8.49
CA GLU A 8 -4.61 -6.34 -9.07
C GLU A 8 -5.57 -7.39 -9.67
N LYS A 9 -6.82 -7.44 -9.20
CA LYS A 9 -7.84 -8.38 -9.67
C LYS A 9 -8.80 -7.77 -10.70
N ASP A 10 -8.68 -6.48 -10.98
CA ASP A 10 -9.60 -5.76 -11.85
C ASP A 10 -9.16 -5.85 -13.31
N THR A 11 -9.86 -6.66 -14.08
CA THR A 11 -9.59 -6.85 -15.51
C THR A 11 -9.99 -5.63 -16.34
N VAL A 12 -10.99 -4.84 -15.92
CA VAL A 12 -11.43 -3.64 -16.65
C VAL A 12 -10.34 -2.59 -16.64
N PHE A 13 -9.72 -2.35 -15.48
CA PHE A 13 -8.59 -1.43 -15.38
C PHE A 13 -7.32 -1.99 -16.02
N ALA A 14 -7.07 -3.31 -15.92
CA ALA A 14 -5.94 -3.93 -16.61
C ALA A 14 -6.04 -3.80 -18.14
N ASP A 15 -7.22 -4.00 -18.71
CA ASP A 15 -7.47 -3.82 -20.15
C ASP A 15 -7.35 -2.36 -20.58
N MET A 16 -7.83 -1.42 -19.76
CA MET A 16 -7.81 0.02 -20.07
C MET A 16 -6.42 0.65 -19.95
N LEU A 17 -5.64 0.25 -18.93
CA LEU A 17 -4.35 0.88 -18.59
C LEU A 17 -3.15 0.05 -19.05
N GLY A 18 -3.36 -1.24 -19.33
CA GLY A 18 -2.33 -2.24 -19.64
C GLY A 18 -1.93 -3.06 -18.41
N GLU A 19 -1.87 -4.39 -18.59
CA GLU A 19 -1.50 -5.33 -17.52
C GLU A 19 -0.14 -5.01 -16.89
N GLU A 20 0.88 -4.72 -17.70
CA GLU A 20 2.22 -4.38 -17.21
C GLU A 20 2.23 -3.07 -16.43
N PHE A 21 1.38 -2.11 -16.79
CA PHE A 21 1.24 -0.86 -16.03
C PHE A 21 0.63 -1.15 -14.66
N VAL A 22 -0.49 -1.87 -14.61
CA VAL A 22 -1.17 -2.20 -13.34
C VAL A 22 -0.22 -2.98 -12.42
N LYS A 23 0.53 -3.94 -12.97
CA LYS A 23 1.53 -4.72 -12.23
C LYS A 23 2.68 -3.87 -11.70
N ALA A 24 3.26 -3.00 -12.53
CA ALA A 24 4.35 -2.13 -12.10
C ALA A 24 3.89 -1.12 -11.03
N TYR A 25 2.71 -0.54 -11.23
CA TYR A 25 2.11 0.41 -10.28
C TYR A 25 1.85 -0.25 -8.93
N THR A 26 1.10 -1.36 -8.91
CA THR A 26 0.75 -2.09 -7.68
C THR A 26 2.01 -2.56 -6.93
N THR A 27 3.02 -3.07 -7.63
CA THR A 27 4.33 -3.43 -7.04
C THR A 27 4.99 -2.24 -6.34
N MET A 28 5.03 -1.07 -6.98
CA MET A 28 5.58 0.14 -6.38
C MET A 28 4.79 0.55 -5.12
N ARG A 29 3.46 0.53 -5.19
CA ARG A 29 2.60 0.91 -4.07
C ARG A 29 2.70 -0.06 -2.90
N TRP A 30 2.88 -1.36 -3.14
CA TRP A 30 3.13 -2.34 -2.08
C TRP A 30 4.41 -2.04 -1.32
N ASN A 31 5.50 -1.71 -2.02
CA ASN A 31 6.75 -1.31 -1.37
C ASN A 31 6.57 -0.07 -0.48
N GLU A 32 5.76 0.90 -0.92
CA GLU A 32 5.44 2.07 -0.08
C GLU A 32 4.64 1.69 1.17
N VAL A 33 3.63 0.83 1.02
CA VAL A 33 2.83 0.33 2.15
C VAL A 33 3.70 -0.43 3.14
N THR A 34 4.59 -1.31 2.68
CA THR A 34 5.52 -2.05 3.56
C THR A 34 6.42 -1.09 4.34
N ARG A 35 6.95 -0.05 3.68
CA ARG A 35 7.75 0.97 4.35
C ARG A 35 6.95 1.73 5.40
N PHE A 36 5.70 2.06 5.10
CA PHE A 36 4.80 2.73 6.05
C PHE A 36 4.49 1.84 7.26
N ARG A 37 4.16 0.56 7.03
CA ARG A 37 3.88 -0.41 8.10
C ARG A 37 5.09 -0.68 9.00
N SER A 38 6.29 -0.53 8.46
CA SER A 38 7.54 -0.69 9.23
C SER A 38 7.94 0.57 10.00
N HIS A 39 7.22 1.69 9.81
CA HIS A 39 7.52 2.95 10.44
C HIS A 39 6.67 3.15 11.70
N ILE A 40 7.33 3.44 12.83
CA ILE A 40 6.65 3.85 14.07
C ILE A 40 6.38 5.34 13.99
N THR A 41 5.10 5.68 13.89
CA THR A 41 4.61 7.05 13.80
C THR A 41 4.73 7.78 15.14
N ASP A 42 4.72 9.11 15.10
CA ASP A 42 4.76 9.91 16.33
C ASP A 42 3.50 9.73 17.17
N TRP A 43 2.34 9.50 16.52
CA TRP A 43 1.10 9.16 17.23
C TRP A 43 1.25 7.87 18.04
N GLU A 44 1.80 6.80 17.44
CA GLU A 44 2.02 5.52 18.16
C GLU A 44 2.98 5.69 19.34
N LYS A 45 4.02 6.54 19.20
CA LYS A 45 4.92 6.85 20.32
C LYS A 45 4.19 7.58 21.43
N GLN A 46 3.42 8.61 21.10
CA GLN A 46 2.66 9.38 22.08
C GLN A 46 1.65 8.49 22.82
N GLU A 47 0.96 7.62 22.10
CA GLU A 47 -0.06 6.74 22.67
C GLU A 47 0.53 5.66 23.59
N TYR A 48 1.67 5.03 23.21
CA TYR A 48 2.15 3.84 23.91
C TYR A 48 3.45 4.03 24.70
N LEU A 49 4.29 5.02 24.36
CA LEU A 49 5.58 5.25 25.01
C LEU A 49 5.56 6.37 26.06
N GLU A 50 4.71 7.39 25.92
CA GLU A 50 4.62 8.49 26.91
C GLU A 50 3.75 8.15 28.14
N ILE A 51 3.05 7.00 28.11
CA ILE A 51 2.29 6.46 29.25
C ILE A 51 3.22 5.75 30.26
N TYR A 52 4.47 5.47 29.89
CA TYR A 52 5.53 4.90 30.76
C TYR A 52 6.64 5.91 31.04
#